data_AF-K1RYL0-F1
#
_entry.id   AF-K1RYL0-F1
#
_cell.length_a   1.000
_cell.length_b   1.000
_cell.length_c   1.000
_cell.angle_alpha   90.00
_cell.angle_beta   90.00
_cell.angle_gamma   90.00
#
_symmetry.space_group_name_H-M   'P 1'
#
loop_
_entity.id
_entity.type
_entity.pdbx_description
1 polymer ?
#
loop_
_entity_poly.entity_id
_entity_poly.type
_entity_poly.pdbx_seq_one_letter_code
_entity_poly.pdbx_strand_id
1 'polypeptide(L)'
;MAEYIREVEKIIDAYHKQNPLFSLNRKTALYNALTVFEDACRLGGTTNLALIGDSLEYSMLIREQLDSLNVLIQWIFQDCSHKDTDTLEMKIIFERYLEAAQLLELQAKPYSPICSAYISYSRGYFSATVNETQKKITFLDNPENRSIVISDMVESILRDQSTGLKFPPVQDLSLANSKLI
;
A
#
# COMPACT_ATOMS: atom_id res chain seq x y z
N MET A 1 6.46 24.26 6.71
CA MET A 1 5.79 23.29 5.81
C MET A 1 6.67 22.06 5.58
N ALA A 2 7.88 22.17 5.01
CA ALA A 2 8.79 21.03 4.83
C ALA A 2 9.19 20.34 6.14
N GLU A 3 9.40 21.10 7.22
CA GLU A 3 9.73 20.56 8.55
C GLU A 3 8.59 19.74 9.16
N TYR A 4 7.35 20.25 9.09
CA TYR A 4 6.13 19.55 9.51
C TYR A 4 5.90 18.24 8.74
N ILE A 5 6.19 18.24 7.44
CA ILE A 5 6.06 17.05 6.59
C ILE A 5 7.10 15.97 6.97
N ARG A 6 8.33 16.36 7.36
CA ARG A 6 9.34 15.42 7.90
C ARG A 6 8.95 14.84 9.25
N GLU A 7 8.25 15.58 10.10
CA GLU A 7 7.74 15.04 11.37
C GLU A 7 6.66 13.99 11.13
N VAL A 8 5.85 14.16 10.08
CA VAL A 8 4.78 13.22 9.73
C VAL A 8 5.34 11.89 9.21
N GLU A 9 6.45 11.91 8.46
CA GLU A 9 7.17 10.70 8.05
C GLU A 9 7.51 9.81 9.25
N LYS A 10 8.06 10.40 10.32
CA LYS A 10 8.37 9.67 11.56
C LYS A 10 7.13 9.06 12.21
N ILE A 11 5.98 9.73 12.12
CA ILE A 11 4.71 9.23 12.66
C ILE A 11 4.25 8.03 11.84
N ILE A 12 4.27 8.12 10.50
CA ILE A 12 3.87 7.04 9.59
C ILE A 12 4.74 5.80 9.83
N ASP A 13 6.06 5.97 9.94
CA ASP A 13 7.03 4.89 10.13
C ASP A 13 6.93 4.22 11.50
N ALA A 14 6.36 4.88 12.51
CA ALA A 14 6.27 4.35 13.88
C ALA A 14 4.86 3.95 14.30
N TYR A 15 3.82 4.37 13.56
CA TYR A 15 2.43 4.19 13.97
C TYR A 15 2.07 2.72 14.19
N HIS A 16 2.57 1.83 13.33
CA HIS A 16 2.27 0.40 13.40
C HIS A 16 2.79 -0.27 14.68
N LYS A 17 3.88 0.24 15.26
CA LYS A 17 4.54 -0.35 16.43
C LYS A 17 3.67 -0.39 17.69
N GLN A 18 2.57 0.37 17.71
CA GLN A 18 1.60 0.37 18.81
C GLN A 18 0.69 -0.86 18.80
N ASN A 19 0.66 -1.63 17.70
CA ASN A 19 -0.21 -2.79 17.56
C ASN A 19 0.27 -3.95 18.46
N PRO A 20 -0.61 -4.56 19.28
CA PRO A 20 -0.23 -5.65 20.17
C PRO A 20 0.29 -6.91 19.45
N LEU A 21 0.03 -7.08 18.16
CA LEU A 21 0.55 -8.18 17.36
C LEU A 21 2.09 -8.28 17.43
N PHE A 22 2.78 -7.14 17.56
CA PHE A 22 4.25 -7.07 17.65
C PHE A 22 4.81 -7.55 19.00
N SER A 23 3.96 -7.72 20.02
CA SER A 23 4.35 -8.33 21.29
C SER A 23 4.51 -9.87 21.21
N LEU A 24 3.96 -10.48 20.16
CA LEU A 24 4.04 -11.93 19.92
C LEU A 24 5.42 -12.31 19.39
N ASN A 25 5.75 -13.61 19.49
CA ASN A 25 6.90 -14.13 18.76
C ASN A 25 6.64 -14.08 17.24
N ARG A 26 7.72 -13.91 16.47
CA ARG A 26 7.64 -13.74 15.00
C ARG A 26 6.84 -14.85 14.30
N LYS A 27 7.02 -16.12 14.71
CA LYS A 27 6.33 -17.26 14.07
C LYS A 27 4.82 -17.14 14.25
N THR A 28 4.37 -16.78 15.45
CA THR A 28 2.96 -16.64 15.80
C THR A 28 2.35 -15.39 15.16
N ALA A 29 3.05 -14.26 15.18
CA ALA A 29 2.61 -13.04 14.49
C ALA A 29 2.41 -13.29 12.98
N LEU A 30 3.39 -13.95 12.35
CA LEU A 30 3.33 -14.31 10.93
C LEU A 30 2.15 -15.23 10.62
N TYR A 31 1.91 -16.24 11.46
CA TYR A 31 0.77 -17.13 11.29
C TYR A 31 -0.56 -16.38 11.34
N ASN A 32 -0.77 -15.51 12.34
CA ASN A 32 -2.00 -14.71 12.44
C ASN A 32 -2.17 -13.78 11.22
N ALA A 33 -1.09 -13.13 10.76
CA ALA A 33 -1.12 -12.29 9.57
C ALA A 33 -1.52 -13.08 8.30
N LEU A 34 -0.95 -14.28 8.10
CA LEU A 34 -1.27 -15.14 6.96
C LEU A 34 -2.71 -15.67 7.01
N THR A 35 -3.22 -16.02 8.20
CA THR A 35 -4.62 -16.44 8.37
C THR A 35 -5.58 -15.33 7.97
N VAL A 36 -5.35 -14.10 8.46
CA VAL A 36 -6.18 -12.94 8.11
C VAL A 36 -6.11 -12.64 6.61
N PHE A 37 -4.92 -12.70 6.01
CA PHE A 37 -4.74 -12.48 4.57
C PHE A 37 -5.49 -13.52 3.72
N GLU A 38 -5.41 -14.81 4.09
CA GLU A 38 -6.15 -15.88 3.42
C GLU A 38 -7.66 -15.61 3.48
N ASP A 39 -8.17 -15.28 4.66
CA ASP A 39 -9.59 -14.98 4.86
C ASP A 39 -10.03 -13.75 4.06
N ALA A 40 -9.24 -12.68 4.04
CA ALA A 40 -9.53 -11.48 3.25
C ALA A 40 -9.63 -11.80 1.75
N CYS A 41 -8.69 -12.59 1.21
CA CYS A 41 -8.71 -13.00 -0.20
C CYS A 41 -9.88 -13.95 -0.50
N ARG A 42 -10.13 -14.94 0.36
CA ARG A 42 -11.16 -15.96 0.16
C ARG A 42 -12.57 -15.36 0.23
N LEU A 43 -12.83 -14.50 1.22
CA LEU A 43 -14.10 -13.80 1.35
C LEU A 43 -14.29 -12.80 0.22
N GLY A 44 -13.25 -12.02 -0.12
CA GLY A 44 -13.27 -11.10 -1.26
C GLY A 44 -13.55 -11.80 -2.60
N GLY A 45 -12.97 -12.99 -2.80
CA GLY A 45 -13.22 -13.81 -3.99
C GLY A 45 -14.63 -14.37 -4.06
N THR A 46 -15.21 -14.75 -2.93
CA THR A 46 -16.62 -15.16 -2.87
C THR A 46 -17.52 -14.02 -3.32
N THR A 47 -17.27 -12.80 -2.85
CA THR A 47 -18.05 -11.62 -3.26
C THR A 47 -17.83 -11.27 -4.74
N ASN A 48 -16.59 -11.06 -5.16
CA ASN A 48 -16.31 -10.53 -6.49
C ASN A 48 -16.49 -11.56 -7.61
N LEU A 49 -16.00 -12.79 -7.43
CA LEU A 49 -16.15 -13.83 -8.47
C LEU A 49 -17.50 -14.54 -8.40
N ALA A 50 -17.89 -15.01 -7.21
CA ALA A 50 -19.04 -15.93 -7.12
C ALA A 50 -20.39 -15.19 -7.11
N LEU A 51 -20.45 -13.96 -6.59
CA LEU A 51 -21.70 -13.18 -6.53
C LEU A 51 -21.79 -12.12 -7.64
N ILE A 52 -20.70 -11.42 -7.94
CA ILE A 52 -20.70 -10.29 -8.89
C ILE A 52 -20.25 -10.73 -10.29
N GLY A 53 -19.38 -11.74 -10.38
CA GLY A 53 -18.79 -12.19 -11.66
C GLY A 53 -17.68 -11.28 -12.18
N ASP A 54 -17.12 -10.40 -11.34
CA ASP A 54 -16.08 -9.45 -11.71
C ASP A 54 -14.68 -9.97 -11.37
N SER A 55 -14.05 -10.59 -12.38
CA SER A 55 -12.70 -11.15 -12.25
C SER A 55 -11.61 -10.09 -12.23
N LEU A 56 -11.86 -8.89 -12.77
CA LEU A 56 -10.90 -7.79 -12.77
C LEU A 56 -10.79 -7.20 -11.37
N GLU A 57 -11.92 -6.88 -10.75
CA GLU A 57 -11.98 -6.37 -9.37
C GLU A 57 -11.39 -7.38 -8.37
N TYR A 58 -11.65 -8.68 -8.55
CA TYR A 58 -11.01 -9.69 -7.73
C TYR A 58 -9.48 -9.73 -7.91
N SER A 59 -9.00 -9.60 -9.15
CA SER A 59 -7.56 -9.56 -9.43
C SER A 59 -6.88 -8.34 -8.82
N MET A 60 -7.56 -7.18 -8.83
CA MET A 60 -7.09 -5.97 -8.15
C MET A 60 -7.05 -6.16 -6.63
N LEU A 61 -8.12 -6.72 -6.06
CA LEU A 61 -8.20 -7.03 -4.63
C LEU A 61 -7.03 -7.91 -4.17
N ILE A 62 -6.74 -9.01 -4.90
CA ILE A 62 -5.61 -9.89 -4.54
C ILE A 62 -4.29 -9.12 -4.54
N ARG A 63 -4.05 -8.27 -5.54
CA ARG A 63 -2.80 -7.49 -5.64
C ARG A 63 -2.66 -6.52 -4.47
N GLU A 64 -3.72 -5.79 -4.13
CA GLU A 64 -3.72 -4.90 -2.97
C GLU A 64 -3.46 -5.66 -1.66
N GLN A 65 -4.06 -6.83 -1.49
CA GLN A 65 -3.85 -7.66 -0.30
C GLN A 65 -2.42 -8.20 -0.22
N LEU A 66 -1.83 -8.59 -1.36
CA LEU A 66 -0.44 -9.03 -1.42
C LEU A 66 0.55 -7.91 -1.09
N ASP A 67 0.30 -6.70 -1.60
CA ASP A 67 1.13 -5.53 -1.28
C ASP A 67 1.05 -5.19 0.21
N SER A 68 -0.15 -5.25 0.78
CA SER A 68 -0.39 -5.03 2.21
C SER A 68 0.31 -6.09 3.06
N LEU A 69 0.21 -7.37 2.68
CA LEU A 69 0.89 -8.47 3.35
C LEU A 69 2.41 -8.32 3.28
N ASN A 70 2.97 -7.90 2.15
CA ASN A 70 4.40 -7.69 2.00
C ASN A 70 4.93 -6.65 3.00
N VAL A 71 4.22 -5.54 3.18
CA VAL A 71 4.56 -4.51 4.18
C VAL A 71 4.45 -5.09 5.59
N LEU A 72 3.35 -5.79 5.90
CA LEU A 72 3.15 -6.39 7.21
C LEU A 72 4.23 -7.42 7.57
N ILE A 73 4.64 -8.27 6.63
CA ILE A 73 5.72 -9.24 6.83
C ILE A 73 7.03 -8.50 7.15
N GLN A 74 7.35 -7.41 6.45
CA GLN A 74 8.55 -6.63 6.75
C GLN A 74 8.52 -6.09 8.19
N TRP A 75 7.39 -5.53 8.63
CA TRP A 75 7.24 -5.06 10.01
C TRP A 75 7.35 -6.20 11.03
N ILE A 76 6.73 -7.35 10.78
CA ILE A 76 6.84 -8.53 11.66
C ILE A 76 8.30 -8.98 11.81
N PHE A 77 9.08 -8.96 10.72
CA PHE A 77 10.48 -9.33 10.79
C PHE A 77 11.35 -8.30 11.51
N GLN A 78 10.98 -7.02 11.44
CA GLN A 78 11.70 -5.92 12.09
C GLN A 78 11.38 -5.79 13.58
N ASP A 79 10.10 -5.86 13.95
CA ASP A 79 9.63 -5.47 15.29
C ASP A 79 9.29 -6.66 16.20
N CYS A 80 8.93 -7.83 15.67
CA CYS A 80 8.66 -8.99 16.53
C CYS A 80 9.95 -9.63 17.03
N SER A 81 9.92 -10.07 18.29
CA SER A 81 11.00 -10.88 18.87
C SER A 81 11.13 -12.23 18.16
N HIS A 82 12.38 -12.70 18.05
CA HIS A 82 12.70 -14.00 17.47
C HIS A 82 13.77 -14.71 18.29
N LYS A 83 13.48 -15.94 18.70
CA LYS A 83 14.41 -16.89 19.33
C LYS A 83 14.25 -18.26 18.67
N ASP A 84 15.32 -19.04 18.63
CA ASP A 84 15.29 -20.39 18.04
C ASP A 84 14.32 -21.32 18.77
N THR A 85 14.10 -21.09 20.07
CA THR A 85 13.16 -21.82 20.93
C THR A 85 11.71 -21.41 20.77
N ASP A 86 11.40 -20.42 19.93
CA ASP A 86 10.03 -19.94 19.77
C ASP A 86 9.13 -21.04 19.21
N THR A 87 8.01 -21.28 19.89
CA THR A 87 6.96 -22.17 19.44
C THR A 87 5.90 -21.41 18.66
N LEU A 88 5.47 -21.99 17.54
CA LEU A 88 4.35 -21.49 16.77
C LEU A 88 3.04 -21.84 17.48
N GLU A 89 2.28 -20.83 17.90
CA GLU A 89 0.92 -21.01 18.41
C GLU A 89 -0.09 -20.84 17.27
N MET A 90 -0.73 -21.94 16.86
CA MET A 90 -1.70 -21.94 15.76
C MET A 90 -3.16 -21.71 16.22
N LYS A 91 -3.38 -21.49 17.52
CA LYS A 91 -4.73 -21.27 18.03
C LYS A 91 -5.23 -19.91 17.55
N ILE A 92 -6.33 -19.91 16.81
CA ILE A 92 -7.02 -18.69 16.41
C ILE A 92 -7.66 -18.08 17.66
N ILE A 93 -7.18 -16.91 18.05
CA ILE A 93 -7.68 -16.12 19.16
C ILE A 93 -8.29 -14.85 18.55
N PHE A 94 -9.53 -14.55 18.91
CA PHE A 94 -10.31 -13.50 18.26
C PHE A 94 -9.62 -12.13 18.32
N GLU A 95 -9.04 -11.79 19.48
CA GLU A 95 -8.34 -10.52 19.68
C GLU A 95 -7.13 -10.39 18.76
N ARG A 96 -6.30 -11.45 18.66
CA ARG A 96 -5.12 -11.47 17.79
C ARG A 96 -5.49 -11.43 16.31
N TYR A 97 -6.58 -12.11 15.95
CA TYR A 97 -7.13 -12.05 14.60
C TYR A 97 -7.56 -10.62 14.26
N LEU A 98 -8.29 -9.95 15.16
CA LEU A 98 -8.73 -8.57 14.96
C LEU A 98 -7.56 -7.60 14.87
N GLU A 99 -6.55 -7.76 15.73
CA GLU A 99 -5.32 -6.97 15.70
C GLU A 99 -4.56 -7.10 14.38
N ALA A 100 -4.41 -8.33 13.88
CA ALA A 100 -3.81 -8.60 12.57
C ALA A 100 -4.65 -8.05 11.41
N ALA A 101 -5.98 -8.17 11.47
CA ALA A 101 -6.89 -7.62 10.47
C ALA A 101 -6.83 -6.08 10.41
N GLN A 102 -6.84 -5.42 11.56
CA GLN A 102 -6.68 -3.96 11.63
C GLN A 102 -5.31 -3.53 11.10
N LEU A 103 -4.26 -4.27 11.41
CA LEU A 103 -2.92 -3.96 10.94
C LEU A 103 -2.80 -4.11 9.42
N LEU A 104 -3.36 -5.19 8.85
CA LEU A 104 -3.36 -5.43 7.41
C LEU A 104 -4.16 -4.36 6.66
N GLU A 105 -5.43 -4.14 7.04
CA GLU A 105 -6.36 -3.30 6.28
C GLU A 105 -6.20 -1.80 6.53
N LEU A 106 -5.93 -1.40 7.78
CA LEU A 106 -5.97 0.02 8.17
C LEU A 106 -4.59 0.66 8.24
N GLN A 107 -3.51 -0.13 8.23
CA GLN A 107 -2.16 0.39 8.40
C GLN A 107 -1.22 -0.04 7.28
N ALA A 108 -1.07 -1.35 7.03
CA ALA A 108 -0.17 -1.86 6.01
C ALA A 108 -0.65 -1.50 4.59
N LYS A 109 -1.96 -1.67 4.32
CA LYS A 109 -2.57 -1.31 3.03
C LYS A 109 -2.34 0.15 2.60
N PRO A 110 -2.63 1.16 3.42
CA PRO A 110 -2.39 2.56 3.02
C PRO A 110 -0.92 2.99 3.06
N TYR A 111 -0.01 2.21 3.65
CA TYR A 111 1.39 2.61 3.84
C TYR A 111 2.11 2.89 2.51
N SER A 112 2.07 1.97 1.55
CA SER A 112 2.73 2.14 0.26
C SER A 112 2.21 3.35 -0.54
N PRO A 113 0.89 3.58 -0.65
CA PRO A 113 0.34 4.82 -1.21
C PRO A 113 0.83 6.09 -0.50
N ILE A 114 0.89 6.09 0.84
CA ILE A 114 1.36 7.25 1.62
C ILE A 114 2.83 7.54 1.32
N CYS A 115 3.71 6.52 1.35
CA CYS A 115 5.11 6.67 1.01
C CYS A 115 5.29 7.16 -0.43
N SER A 116 4.51 6.64 -1.37
CA SER A 116 4.54 7.07 -2.77
C SER A 116 4.15 8.54 -2.92
N ALA A 117 3.10 8.98 -2.24
CA ALA A 117 2.69 10.38 -2.25
C ALA A 117 3.76 11.31 -1.65
N TYR A 118 4.40 10.88 -0.56
CA TYR A 118 5.50 11.60 0.06
C TYR A 118 6.73 11.70 -0.86
N ILE A 119 7.11 10.59 -1.51
CA ILE A 119 8.21 10.56 -2.49
C ILE A 119 7.90 11.52 -3.65
N SER A 120 6.69 11.46 -4.20
CA SER A 120 6.26 12.39 -5.26
C SER A 120 6.29 13.84 -4.83
N TYR A 121 5.93 14.15 -3.58
CA TYR A 121 6.10 15.49 -3.02
C TYR A 121 7.57 15.90 -2.92
N SER A 122 8.44 15.05 -2.39
CA SER A 122 9.88 15.35 -2.24
C SER A 122 10.58 15.58 -3.59
N ARG A 123 10.10 14.95 -4.67
CA ARG A 123 10.58 15.12 -6.04
C ARG A 123 9.96 16.34 -6.74
N GLY A 124 9.03 17.04 -6.09
CA GLY A 124 8.36 18.21 -6.65
C GLY A 124 7.24 17.90 -7.66
N TYR A 125 6.87 16.62 -7.83
CA TYR A 125 5.74 16.20 -8.67
C TYR A 125 4.41 16.55 -8.02
N PHE A 126 4.32 16.43 -6.69
CA PHE A 126 3.14 16.82 -5.93
C PHE A 126 3.40 18.06 -5.08
N SER A 127 2.36 18.86 -4.89
CA SER A 127 2.25 19.87 -3.86
C SER A 127 1.57 19.26 -2.63
N ALA A 128 1.88 19.77 -1.44
CA ALA A 128 1.27 19.31 -0.19
C ALA A 128 0.58 20.49 0.51
N THR A 129 -0.65 20.26 0.95
CA THR A 129 -1.41 21.19 1.78
C THR A 129 -1.66 20.56 3.14
N VAL A 130 -1.39 21.33 4.21
CA VAL A 130 -1.55 20.87 5.59
C VAL A 130 -2.73 21.60 6.21
N ASN A 131 -3.70 20.84 6.71
CA ASN A 131 -4.77 21.35 7.55
C ASN A 131 -4.52 20.88 8.99
N GLU A 132 -3.92 21.77 9.80
CA GLU A 132 -3.56 21.48 11.19
C GLU A 132 -4.78 21.20 12.08
N THR A 133 -5.89 21.92 11.86
CA THR A 133 -7.14 21.76 12.62
C THR A 133 -7.74 20.36 12.44
N GLN A 134 -7.68 19.81 11.23
CA GLN A 134 -8.19 18.48 10.91
C GLN A 134 -7.12 17.38 10.98
N LYS A 135 -5.87 17.71 11.33
CA LYS A 135 -4.71 16.81 11.29
C LYS A 135 -4.61 16.05 9.96
N LYS A 136 -4.86 16.74 8.85
CA LYS A 136 -4.92 16.16 7.51
C LYS A 136 -3.86 16.77 6.61
N ILE A 137 -3.17 15.92 5.87
CA ILE A 137 -2.28 16.32 4.78
C ILE A 137 -2.92 15.87 3.47
N THR A 138 -2.96 16.77 2.50
CA THR A 138 -3.46 16.46 1.16
C THR A 138 -2.33 16.69 0.17
N PHE A 139 -1.96 15.62 -0.53
CA PHE A 139 -1.05 15.68 -1.67
C PHE A 139 -1.85 15.86 -2.95
N LEU A 140 -1.44 16.82 -3.77
CA LEU A 140 -2.10 17.16 -5.02
C LEU A 140 -1.05 17.28 -6.12
N ASP A 141 -1.45 17.03 -7.37
CA ASP A 141 -0.59 17.25 -8.53
C ASP A 141 -0.04 18.69 -8.53
N ASN A 142 1.25 18.84 -8.83
CA ASN A 142 1.87 20.15 -8.97
C ASN A 142 1.74 20.61 -10.43
N PRO A 143 0.84 21.56 -10.75
CA PRO A 143 0.60 21.96 -12.13
C PRO A 143 1.83 22.56 -12.81
N GLU A 144 2.77 23.13 -12.05
CA GLU A 144 4.01 23.73 -12.59
C GLU A 144 4.99 22.68 -13.09
N ASN A 145 5.00 21.48 -12.48
CA ASN A 145 5.94 20.40 -12.78
C ASN A 145 5.29 19.21 -13.50
N ARG A 146 4.04 19.35 -13.95
CA ARG A 146 3.28 18.28 -14.61
C ARG A 146 3.98 17.74 -15.87
N SER A 147 4.69 18.59 -16.60
CA SER A 147 5.45 18.18 -17.80
C SER A 147 6.56 17.17 -17.49
N ILE A 148 7.19 17.26 -16.32
CA ILE A 148 8.23 16.34 -15.87
C ILE A 148 7.61 14.96 -15.59
N VAL A 149 6.48 14.93 -14.88
CA VAL A 149 5.76 13.67 -14.58
C VAL A 149 5.34 12.95 -15.85
N ILE A 150 4.80 13.69 -16.83
CA ILE A 150 4.40 13.14 -18.13
C ILE A 150 5.62 12.60 -18.88
N SER A 151 6.75 13.32 -18.87
CA SER A 151 7.99 12.88 -19.50
C SER A 151 8.51 11.57 -18.90
N ASP A 152 8.55 11.48 -17.57
CA ASP A 152 9.01 10.28 -16.85
C ASP A 152 8.10 9.07 -17.14
N MET A 153 6.77 9.28 -17.22
CA MET A 153 5.82 8.23 -17.61
C MET A 153 6.06 7.72 -19.03
N VAL A 154 6.27 8.64 -19.98
CA VAL A 154 6.54 8.27 -21.38
C VAL A 154 7.85 7.51 -21.49
N GLU A 155 8.92 7.94 -20.82
CA GLU A 155 10.19 7.22 -20.79
C GLU A 155 10.05 5.81 -20.20
N SER A 156 9.28 5.65 -19.13
CA SER A 156 9.01 4.32 -18.54
C SER A 156 8.28 3.41 -19.51
N ILE A 157 7.23 3.91 -20.18
CA ILE A 157 6.47 3.13 -21.18
C ILE A 157 7.37 2.70 -22.33
N LEU A 158 8.20 3.61 -22.84
CA LEU A 158 9.14 3.33 -23.92
C LEU A 158 10.20 2.30 -23.50
N ARG A 159 10.70 2.39 -22.25
CA ARG A 159 11.61 1.40 -21.68
C ARG A 159 10.95 0.03 -21.59
N ASP A 160 9.72 -0.08 -21.12
CA ASP A 160 9.03 -1.37 -21.00
C ASP A 160 8.68 -1.98 -22.36
N GLN A 161 8.39 -1.15 -23.36
CA GLN A 161 8.26 -1.60 -24.75
C GLN A 161 9.59 -2.14 -25.30
N SER A 162 10.72 -1.52 -24.94
CA SER A 162 12.06 -1.99 -25.36
C SER A 162 12.49 -3.31 -24.72
N THR A 163 11.95 -3.65 -23.53
CA THR A 163 12.22 -4.92 -22.83
C THR A 163 11.28 -6.06 -23.25
N GLY A 164 10.41 -5.84 -24.24
CA GLY A 164 9.59 -6.88 -24.86
C GLY A 164 8.24 -7.14 -24.19
N LEU A 165 7.86 -6.34 -23.19
CA LEU A 165 6.48 -6.30 -22.68
C LEU A 165 5.58 -5.64 -23.72
N LYS A 166 4.89 -6.46 -24.52
CA LYS A 166 3.89 -5.99 -25.48
C LYS A 166 2.65 -5.50 -24.71
N PHE A 167 2.62 -4.23 -24.35
CA PHE A 167 1.34 -3.57 -24.08
C PHE A 167 0.47 -3.65 -25.33
N PRO A 168 -0.86 -3.86 -25.20
CA PRO A 168 -1.75 -3.65 -26.33
C PRO A 168 -1.50 -2.24 -26.90
N PRO A 169 -1.53 -2.07 -28.23
CA PRO A 169 -1.21 -0.79 -28.84
C PRO A 169 -2.04 0.31 -28.20
N VAL A 170 -1.36 1.39 -27.81
CA VAL A 170 -1.97 2.61 -27.28
C VAL A 170 -2.87 3.18 -28.38
N GLN A 171 -4.12 2.76 -28.41
CA GLN A 171 -5.15 3.50 -29.13
C GLN A 171 -5.54 4.70 -28.26
N ASP A 172 -5.16 5.87 -28.75
CA ASP A 172 -5.76 7.17 -28.45
C ASP A 172 -5.51 7.84 -27.08
N LEU A 173 -4.26 7.88 -26.61
CA LEU A 173 -3.84 8.93 -25.65
C LEU A 173 -3.73 10.33 -26.31
N SER A 174 -3.68 10.41 -27.64
CA SER A 174 -3.70 11.68 -28.39
C SER A 174 -5.02 12.45 -28.25
N LEU A 175 -6.11 11.77 -27.88
CA LEU A 175 -7.44 12.35 -27.69
C LEU A 175 -7.65 13.02 -26.32
N ALA A 176 -6.78 12.76 -25.34
CA ALA A 176 -6.86 13.40 -24.02
C ALA A 176 -6.33 14.85 -24.03
N ASN A 177 -5.33 15.14 -24.85
CA ASN A 177 -4.75 16.48 -24.96
C ASN A 177 -5.65 17.48 -25.70
N SER A 178 -6.53 17.04 -26.59
CA SER A 178 -7.40 17.93 -27.38
C SER A 178 -8.65 18.41 -26.64
N LYS A 179 -8.90 17.90 -25.42
CA LYS A 179 -10.03 18.33 -24.56
C LYS A 179 -9.64 19.19 -23.36
N LEU A 180 -8.35 19.51 -23.20
CA LEU A 180 -7.81 20.26 -22.05
C LEU A 180 -7.22 21.63 -22.42
N ILE A 181 -7.49 22.13 -23.64
CA ILE A 181 -7.22 23.52 -24.06
C ILE A 181 -8.56 24.22 -24.27
#